data_AF-A0A1C5FZS6-F1
#
_entry.id   AF-A0A1C5FZS6-F1
#
_cell.length_a   1.000
_cell.length_b   1.000
_cell.length_c   1.000
_cell.angle_alpha   90.00
_cell.angle_beta   90.00
_cell.angle_gamma   90.00
#
_symmetry.space_group_name_H-M   'P 1'
#
loop_
_entity.id
_entity.type
_entity.pdbx_description
1 polymer ?
#
loop_
_entity_poly.entity_id
_entity_poly.type
_entity_poly.pdbx_seq_one_letter_code
_entity_poly.pdbx_strand_id
1 'polypeptide(L)'
;MAQGYVVDVEEDFVLALLITADAGGSNGYRTRAWKMELAALATETGLDITVCHMPPGTSKWNKIEHRLFSHISMNWRGRPLTSHDVIVDSIAATTTRTGLKVHAELDPATYDTGIKVTDSDIDALPMQRHLFHGDWNYTLHPQARDTVSAPENLRSANCRSPQPCTRCLRNPELTGMPEPALNELVNHLAPRLDELREQGRLQQRRGERIRARGAGAKDKLITTDRVLATVLYLRKLGTRDLLAQLFGVNGSTLTRAVHQVQPLLTEHGYTIPPSTARFRTPADVTTFLANSSPTQIKSAC
;
A
#
# COMPACT_ATOMS: atom_id res chain seq x y z
N MET A 1 1.88 16.80 10.34
CA MET A 1 3.26 17.14 10.75
C MET A 1 3.88 15.89 11.35
N ALA A 2 5.17 15.62 11.11
CA ALA A 2 5.84 14.41 11.60
C ALA A 2 7.03 14.80 12.50
N GLN A 3 7.37 13.94 13.45
CA GLN A 3 8.52 14.14 14.34
C GLN A 3 9.65 13.21 13.91
N GLY A 4 10.79 13.78 13.53
CA GLY A 4 12.00 13.04 13.18
C GLY A 4 12.95 12.91 14.38
N TYR A 5 13.56 11.75 14.50
CA TYR A 5 14.63 11.43 15.43
C TYR A 5 15.75 10.77 14.64
N VAL A 6 16.97 11.29 14.75
CA VAL A 6 18.15 10.59 14.26
C VAL A 6 18.35 9.34 15.13
N VAL A 7 18.49 8.17 14.49
CA VAL A 7 18.74 6.89 15.14
C VAL A 7 19.92 6.22 14.44
N ASP A 8 20.76 5.52 15.19
CA ASP A 8 22.09 5.03 14.80
C ASP A 8 23.14 6.10 14.50
N VAL A 9 24.11 6.18 15.43
CA VAL A 9 25.35 6.94 15.32
C VAL A 9 26.48 5.93 15.47
N GLU A 10 27.07 5.49 14.37
CA GLU A 10 28.33 4.74 14.37
C GLU A 10 29.45 5.71 14.00
N GLU A 11 30.42 5.89 14.90
CA GLU A 11 31.65 6.68 14.68
C GLU A 11 31.41 8.04 13.96
N ASP A 12 30.52 8.87 14.51
CA ASP A 12 30.15 10.21 14.00
C ASP A 12 29.39 10.27 12.66
N PHE A 13 29.04 9.13 12.06
CA PHE A 13 28.16 9.08 10.87
C PHE A 13 26.74 8.69 11.26
N VAL A 14 25.77 9.52 10.87
CA VAL A 14 24.35 9.21 10.96
C VAL A 14 23.97 8.37 9.75
N LEU A 15 23.43 7.18 9.98
CA LEU A 15 23.05 6.25 8.89
C LEU A 15 21.53 6.13 8.73
N ALA A 16 20.74 6.49 9.76
CA ALA A 16 19.30 6.34 9.72
C ALA A 16 18.53 7.49 10.39
N LEU A 17 17.29 7.68 9.93
CA LEU A 17 16.32 8.63 10.45
C LEU A 17 15.01 7.90 10.79
N LEU A 18 14.59 7.96 12.05
CA LEU A 18 13.29 7.47 12.50
C LEU A 18 12.28 8.62 12.54
N ILE A 19 11.23 8.51 11.75
CA ILE A 19 10.11 9.43 11.74
C ILE A 19 8.92 8.78 12.43
N THR A 20 8.47 9.37 13.55
CA THR A 20 7.16 9.06 14.12
C THR A 20 6.12 10.00 13.54
N ALA A 21 5.15 9.46 12.81
CA ALA A 21 4.17 10.24 12.06
C ALA A 21 2.73 9.93 12.48
N ASP A 22 1.87 10.93 12.38
CA ASP A 22 0.43 10.73 12.53
C ASP A 22 -0.14 10.02 11.29
N ALA A 23 -1.16 9.18 11.47
CA ALA A 23 -1.79 8.45 10.38
C ALA A 23 -2.77 9.28 9.51
N GLY A 24 -2.85 10.59 9.71
CA GLY A 24 -3.80 11.50 9.04
C GLY A 24 -3.13 12.53 8.14
N GLY A 25 -3.93 13.24 7.33
CA GLY A 25 -3.46 14.36 6.51
C GLY A 25 -2.40 14.00 5.47
N SER A 26 -1.49 14.95 5.22
CA SER A 26 -0.44 14.83 4.20
C SER A 26 0.65 13.80 4.54
N ASN A 27 0.89 13.52 5.82
CA ASN A 27 1.90 12.54 6.27
C ASN A 27 1.32 11.15 6.60
N GLY A 28 0.06 10.90 6.27
CA GLY A 28 -0.59 9.62 6.52
C GLY A 28 0.02 8.46 5.72
N TYR A 29 -0.03 7.26 6.29
CA TYR A 29 0.54 6.04 5.68
C TYR A 29 -0.05 5.65 4.31
N ARG A 30 -1.21 6.22 3.96
CA ARG A 30 -1.90 6.04 2.67
C ARG A 30 -1.45 7.04 1.60
N THR A 31 -0.81 8.13 2.01
CA THR A 31 -0.43 9.22 1.11
C THR A 31 0.77 8.79 0.28
N ARG A 32 0.58 8.78 -1.05
CA ARG A 32 1.59 8.33 -2.01
C ARG A 32 2.70 9.34 -2.19
N ALA A 33 2.34 10.62 -2.33
CA ALA A 33 3.28 11.73 -2.45
C ALA A 33 4.25 11.74 -1.26
N TRP A 34 3.74 11.59 -0.04
CA TRP A 34 4.57 11.44 1.17
C TRP A 34 5.67 10.39 1.05
N LYS A 35 5.36 9.20 0.50
CA LYS A 35 6.35 8.14 0.31
C LYS A 35 7.37 8.46 -0.77
N MET A 36 6.92 9.08 -1.87
CA MET A 36 7.80 9.53 -2.95
C MET A 36 8.79 10.57 -2.46
N GLU A 37 8.31 11.61 -1.78
CA GLU A 37 9.15 12.70 -1.26
C GLU A 37 10.13 12.19 -0.20
N LEU A 38 9.70 11.28 0.68
CA LEU A 38 10.62 10.66 1.63
C LEU A 38 11.66 9.76 0.96
N ALA A 39 11.33 9.11 -0.15
CA ALA A 39 12.30 8.31 -0.89
C ALA A 39 13.33 9.19 -1.61
N ALA A 40 12.88 10.34 -2.15
CA ALA A 40 13.76 11.36 -2.68
C ALA A 40 14.69 11.92 -1.58
N LEU A 41 14.13 12.21 -0.40
CA LEU A 41 14.90 12.66 0.76
C LEU A 41 15.91 11.61 1.24
N ALA A 42 15.53 10.34 1.30
CA ALA A 42 16.44 9.24 1.64
C ALA A 42 17.61 9.19 0.64
N THR A 43 17.31 9.31 -0.66
CA THR A 43 18.32 9.36 -1.73
C THR A 43 19.23 10.58 -1.64
N GLU A 44 18.69 11.75 -1.32
CA GLU A 44 19.44 13.00 -1.19
C GLU A 44 20.37 12.97 0.02
N THR A 45 19.87 12.50 1.15
CA THR A 45 20.59 12.48 2.43
C THR A 45 21.50 11.28 2.60
N GLY A 46 21.28 10.21 1.83
CA GLY A 46 21.95 8.92 2.01
C GLY A 46 21.46 8.14 3.24
N LEU A 47 20.39 8.58 3.90
CA LEU A 47 19.90 7.99 5.14
C LEU A 47 18.82 6.95 4.87
N ASP A 48 18.82 5.87 5.66
CA ASP A 48 17.67 5.00 5.78
C ASP A 48 16.56 5.72 6.56
N ILE A 49 15.43 6.00 5.91
CA ILE A 49 14.31 6.70 6.53
C ILE A 49 13.25 5.69 6.95
N THR A 50 13.17 5.43 8.25
CA THR A 50 12.14 4.59 8.85
C THR A 50 10.95 5.43 9.30
N VAL A 51 9.74 5.08 8.86
CA VAL A 51 8.50 5.74 9.27
C VAL A 51 7.66 4.80 10.10
N CYS A 52 7.34 5.22 11.32
CA CYS A 52 6.44 4.55 12.24
C CYS A 52 5.20 5.41 12.46
N HIS A 53 4.04 4.91 12.05
CA HIS A 53 2.78 5.63 12.21
C HIS A 53 2.10 5.30 13.52
N MET A 54 1.62 6.35 14.19
CA MET A 54 0.69 6.21 15.31
C MET A 54 -0.68 5.74 14.80
N PRO A 55 -1.44 4.93 15.57
CA PRO A 55 -2.78 4.51 15.17
C PRO A 55 -3.70 5.68 14.79
N PRO A 56 -4.64 5.50 13.85
CA PRO A 56 -5.60 6.56 13.51
C PRO A 56 -6.34 7.10 14.74
N GLY A 57 -6.47 8.42 14.85
CA GLY A 57 -7.12 9.07 15.99
C GLY A 57 -6.28 9.19 17.26
N THR A 58 -4.97 8.90 17.17
CA THR A 58 -4.06 8.96 18.33
C THR A 58 -3.01 10.08 18.25
N SER A 59 -3.18 11.08 17.38
CA SER A 59 -2.25 12.21 17.26
C SER A 59 -2.01 12.93 18.59
N LYS A 60 -3.03 12.99 19.46
CA LYS A 60 -2.89 13.54 20.82
C LYS A 60 -1.78 12.88 21.65
N TRP A 61 -1.36 11.66 21.32
CA TRP A 61 -0.30 10.94 22.04
C TRP A 61 1.09 11.21 21.45
N ASN A 62 1.18 11.97 20.35
CA ASN A 62 2.43 12.40 19.77
C ASN A 62 3.11 13.40 20.73
N LYS A 63 4.40 13.18 21.01
CA LYS A 63 5.15 14.01 21.95
C LYS A 63 5.20 15.47 21.49
N ILE A 64 5.22 15.72 20.18
CA ILE A 64 5.27 17.08 19.64
C ILE A 64 4.03 17.90 19.98
N GLU A 65 2.85 17.27 20.03
CA GLU A 65 1.59 17.93 20.43
C GLU A 65 1.69 18.46 21.87
N HIS A 66 2.22 17.64 22.76
CA HIS A 66 2.36 17.99 24.17
C HIS A 66 3.56 18.91 24.46
N ARG A 67 4.70 18.70 23.80
CA ARG A 67 5.96 19.38 24.13
C ARG A 67 6.23 20.63 23.31
N LEU A 68 5.58 20.80 22.17
CA LEU A 68 5.80 21.95 21.28
C LEU A 68 4.49 22.71 21.03
N PHE A 69 3.48 22.08 20.44
CA PHE A 69 2.28 22.79 19.98
C PHE A 69 1.43 23.36 21.12
N SER A 70 1.37 22.68 22.27
CA SER A 70 0.71 23.20 23.47
C SER A 70 1.32 24.55 23.91
N HIS A 71 2.64 24.68 23.87
CA HIS A 71 3.35 25.90 24.25
C HIS A 71 3.20 27.01 23.21
N ILE A 72 3.25 26.67 21.92
CA ILE A 72 2.99 27.64 20.84
C ILE A 72 1.58 28.21 20.99
N SER A 73 0.59 27.35 21.19
CA SER A 73 -0.82 27.74 21.36
C SER A 73 -1.02 28.65 22.58
N MET A 74 -0.32 28.38 23.69
CA MET A 74 -0.32 29.26 24.86
C MET A 74 0.33 30.62 24.57
N ASN A 75 1.44 30.64 23.82
CA ASN A 75 2.14 31.89 23.45
C ASN A 75 1.31 32.78 22.51
N TRP A 76 0.46 32.18 21.67
CA TRP A 76 -0.43 32.87 20.76
C TRP A 76 -1.68 33.47 21.43
N ARG A 77 -1.96 33.11 22.69
CA ARG A 77 -3.20 33.49 23.37
C ARG A 77 -3.39 35.01 23.38
N GLY A 78 -4.46 35.47 22.74
CA GLY A 78 -4.81 36.90 22.70
C GLY A 78 -3.99 37.74 21.73
N ARG A 79 -3.17 37.12 20.86
CA ARG A 79 -2.42 37.82 19.82
C ARG A 79 -3.10 37.63 18.45
N PRO A 80 -3.51 38.71 17.77
CA PRO A 80 -4.05 38.61 16.42
C PRO A 80 -2.92 38.26 15.43
N LEU A 81 -3.10 37.20 14.65
CA LEU A 81 -2.14 36.71 13.65
C LEU A 81 -2.38 37.40 12.30
N THR A 82 -1.90 38.62 12.15
CA THR A 82 -2.26 39.52 11.04
C THR A 82 -1.34 39.42 9.81
N SER A 83 -0.16 38.83 9.93
CA SER A 83 0.79 38.62 8.83
C SER A 83 1.60 37.35 9.03
N HIS A 84 2.27 36.86 7.98
CA HIS A 84 3.19 35.72 8.08
C HIS A 84 4.33 35.99 9.07
N ASP A 85 4.91 37.19 9.05
CA ASP A 85 5.98 37.58 9.99
C ASP A 85 5.51 37.48 11.43
N VAL A 86 4.31 38.00 11.74
CA VAL A 86 3.72 37.92 13.09
C VAL A 86 3.51 36.46 13.51
N ILE A 87 3.13 35.58 12.58
CA ILE A 87 2.97 34.15 12.85
C ILE A 87 4.33 33.51 13.17
N VAL A 88 5.33 33.70 12.30
CA VAL A 88 6.67 33.13 12.45
C VAL A 88 7.33 33.60 13.74
N ASP A 89 7.33 34.91 13.99
CA ASP A 89 7.90 35.51 15.20
C ASP A 89 7.19 35.00 16.47
N SER A 90 5.87 34.82 16.41
CA SER A 90 5.11 34.28 17.55
C SER A 90 5.41 32.80 17.83
N ILE A 91 5.70 32.01 16.80
CA ILE A 91 6.14 30.61 16.99
C ILE A 91 7.56 30.60 17.57
N ALA A 92 8.49 31.33 16.94
CA ALA A 92 9.91 31.35 17.33
C ALA A 92 10.13 31.89 18.76
N ALA A 93 9.30 32.83 19.21
CA ALA A 93 9.33 33.36 20.57
C ALA A 93 8.90 32.34 21.66
N THR A 94 8.43 31.14 21.28
CA THR A 94 7.97 30.13 22.24
C THR A 94 9.15 29.56 23.02
N THR A 95 9.14 29.78 24.33
CA THR A 95 10.15 29.23 25.26
C THR A 95 9.50 28.66 26.52
N THR A 96 10.19 27.73 27.19
CA THR A 96 9.72 27.15 28.46
C THR A 96 10.79 27.26 29.55
N ARG A 97 10.39 27.17 30.82
CA ARG A 97 11.33 27.13 31.97
C ARG A 97 12.31 25.95 31.89
N THR A 98 11.92 24.87 31.22
CA THR A 98 12.75 23.68 31.02
C THR A 98 13.69 23.79 29.81
N GLY A 99 13.70 24.95 29.12
CA GLY A 99 14.68 25.26 28.08
C GLY A 99 14.25 24.93 26.65
N LEU A 100 12.97 24.72 26.35
CA LEU A 100 12.50 24.61 24.97
C LEU A 100 12.87 25.88 24.19
N LYS A 101 13.50 25.71 23.03
CA LYS A 101 13.73 26.75 22.03
C LYS A 101 13.10 26.32 20.73
N VAL A 102 12.39 27.23 20.06
CA VAL A 102 11.69 26.96 18.81
C VAL A 102 12.30 27.81 17.72
N HIS A 103 12.65 27.18 16.60
CA HIS A 103 13.01 27.86 15.38
C HIS A 103 11.84 27.71 14.40
N ALA A 104 11.46 28.80 13.75
CA ALA A 104 10.41 28.83 12.76
C ALA A 104 10.87 29.70 11.59
N GLU A 105 10.51 29.29 10.38
CA GLU A 105 10.86 29.96 9.15
C GLU A 105 9.65 29.91 8.21
N LEU A 106 9.50 30.94 7.38
CA LEU A 106 8.50 30.96 6.33
C LEU A 106 9.06 30.21 5.12
N ASP A 107 8.33 29.21 4.65
CA ASP A 107 8.60 28.59 3.36
C ASP A 107 7.76 29.29 2.26
N PRO A 108 8.39 30.11 1.37
CA PRO A 108 7.69 30.78 0.28
C PRO A 108 7.53 29.87 -0.95
N ALA A 109 8.00 28.62 -0.91
CA ALA A 109 7.92 27.72 -2.04
C ALA A 109 6.47 27.46 -2.45
N THR A 110 6.25 27.40 -3.76
CA THR A 110 4.96 27.03 -4.32
C THR A 110 4.99 25.55 -4.68
N TYR A 111 4.02 24.80 -4.14
CA TYR A 111 3.91 23.36 -4.37
C TYR A 111 2.76 23.07 -5.33
N ASP A 112 3.05 22.32 -6.38
CA ASP A 112 2.03 21.90 -7.33
C ASP A 112 1.01 20.98 -6.65
N THR A 113 -0.27 21.28 -6.86
CA THR A 113 -1.37 20.50 -6.30
C THR A 113 -1.88 19.47 -7.31
N GLY A 114 -2.48 18.39 -6.82
CA GLY A 114 -3.08 17.37 -7.69
C GLY A 114 -2.07 16.43 -8.38
N ILE A 115 -0.82 16.40 -7.90
CA ILE A 115 0.21 15.47 -8.38
C ILE A 115 -0.32 14.03 -8.27
N LYS A 116 -0.37 13.33 -9.40
CA LYS A 116 -0.80 11.94 -9.49
C LYS A 116 0.40 11.02 -9.42
N VAL A 117 0.60 10.39 -8.27
CA VAL A 117 1.57 9.29 -8.14
C VAL A 117 0.93 7.99 -8.63
N THR A 118 1.55 7.33 -9.59
CA THR A 118 1.07 6.08 -10.18
C THR A 118 1.45 4.87 -9.34
N ASP A 119 0.82 3.71 -9.61
CA ASP A 119 1.18 2.42 -9.00
C ASP A 119 2.60 2.01 -9.31
N SER A 120 3.04 2.20 -10.55
CA SER A 120 4.42 1.94 -10.95
C SER A 120 5.41 2.74 -10.10
N ASP A 121 5.12 4.02 -9.80
CA ASP A 121 6.04 4.87 -9.04
C ASP A 121 6.20 4.37 -7.60
N ILE A 122 5.10 3.95 -6.97
CA ILE A 122 5.14 3.41 -5.60
C ILE A 122 5.80 2.04 -5.54
N ASP A 123 5.55 1.19 -6.54
CA ASP A 123 6.12 -0.15 -6.59
C ASP A 123 7.64 -0.12 -6.90
N ALA A 124 8.12 0.95 -7.53
CA ALA A 124 9.55 1.18 -7.79
C ALA A 124 10.32 1.75 -6.59
N LEU A 125 9.64 2.19 -5.53
CA LEU A 125 10.31 2.74 -4.36
C LEU A 125 11.15 1.66 -3.64
N PRO A 126 12.36 2.00 -3.17
CA PRO A 126 13.21 1.12 -2.36
C PRO A 126 12.66 1.01 -0.93
N MET A 127 11.44 0.49 -0.80
CA MET A 127 10.64 0.50 0.43
C MET A 127 10.51 -0.90 1.03
N GLN A 128 11.06 -1.10 2.22
CA GLN A 128 10.85 -2.28 3.02
C GLN A 128 9.71 -2.07 4.02
N ARG A 129 8.65 -2.87 3.91
CA ARG A 129 7.55 -2.87 4.90
C ARG A 129 7.95 -3.65 6.15
N HIS A 130 7.56 -3.15 7.31
CA HIS A 130 7.86 -3.81 8.58
C HIS A 130 6.97 -5.03 8.83
N LEU A 131 7.46 -5.99 9.63
CA LEU A 131 6.67 -7.17 9.99
C LEU A 131 5.44 -6.80 10.83
N PHE A 132 5.62 -5.87 11.77
CA PHE A 132 4.54 -5.35 12.61
C PHE A 132 3.93 -4.10 11.98
N HIS A 133 2.65 -4.20 11.59
CA HIS A 133 1.92 -3.15 10.89
C HIS A 133 2.62 -2.62 9.63
N GLY A 134 3.16 -3.50 8.77
CA GLY A 134 3.76 -3.12 7.49
C GLY A 134 2.81 -2.46 6.48
N ASP A 135 1.51 -2.46 6.76
CA ASP A 135 0.54 -1.64 6.06
C ASP A 135 0.72 -0.14 6.37
N TRP A 136 1.27 0.19 7.55
CA TRP A 136 1.53 1.54 8.02
C TRP A 136 3.02 1.87 8.06
N ASN A 137 3.82 0.98 8.63
CA ASN A 137 5.24 1.18 8.95
C ASN A 137 6.15 0.63 7.85
N TYR A 138 7.17 1.41 7.51
CA TYR A 138 8.10 1.06 6.43
C TYR A 138 9.43 1.80 6.59
N THR A 139 10.46 1.26 5.97
CA THR A 139 11.78 1.88 5.80
C THR A 139 12.00 2.16 4.31
N LEU A 140 12.47 3.36 3.99
CA LEU A 140 12.88 3.77 2.66
C LEU A 140 14.40 3.85 2.64
N HIS A 141 15.01 3.14 1.70
CA HIS A 141 16.45 3.09 1.55
C HIS A 141 16.93 4.11 0.51
N PRO A 142 18.14 4.67 0.68
CA PRO A 142 18.74 5.53 -0.34
C PRO A 142 18.98 4.72 -1.61
N GLN A 143 18.51 5.22 -2.76
CA GLN A 143 18.91 4.68 -4.05
C GLN A 143 20.22 5.34 -4.48
N ALA A 144 21.23 4.55 -4.81
CA ALA A 144 22.43 5.07 -5.45
C ALA A 144 21.99 5.75 -6.76
N ARG A 145 22.24 7.06 -6.88
CA ARG A 145 22.09 7.75 -8.17
C ARG A 145 23.14 7.16 -9.09
N ASP A 146 22.75 6.25 -9.98
CA ASP A 146 23.56 5.93 -11.14
C ASP A 146 23.79 7.23 -11.92
N THR A 147 25.01 7.74 -11.87
CA THR A 147 25.41 8.96 -12.57
C THR A 147 25.24 8.75 -14.07
N VAL A 148 24.33 9.53 -14.65
CA VAL A 148 24.17 9.91 -16.06
C VAL A 148 25.01 9.12 -17.07
N SER A 149 24.33 8.33 -17.90
CA SER A 149 24.74 8.09 -19.28
C SER A 149 23.56 8.43 -20.20
N ALA A 150 23.78 9.38 -21.11
CA ALA A 150 22.84 9.85 -22.13
C ALA A 150 22.62 8.77 -23.22
N PRO A 151 21.70 8.99 -24.19
CA PRO A 151 20.80 7.94 -24.65
C PRO A 151 21.45 7.02 -25.69
N GLU A 152 21.62 5.75 -25.36
CA GLU A 152 21.82 4.71 -26.36
C GLU A 152 20.56 3.87 -26.49
N ASN A 153 19.93 4.05 -27.66
CA ASN A 153 19.04 3.10 -28.28
C ASN A 153 19.69 1.71 -28.31
N LEU A 154 19.47 0.93 -27.26
CA LEU A 154 19.54 -0.52 -27.34
C LEU A 154 18.24 -1.06 -26.80
N ARG A 155 17.43 -1.49 -27.75
CA ARG A 155 16.35 -2.47 -27.60
C ARG A 155 16.84 -3.61 -26.70
N SER A 156 16.68 -3.46 -25.39
CA SER A 156 16.74 -4.59 -24.47
C SER A 156 15.32 -5.02 -24.21
N ALA A 157 15.01 -6.20 -24.74
CA ALA A 157 13.73 -6.84 -24.67
C ALA A 157 13.16 -6.78 -23.25
N ASN A 158 11.85 -6.50 -23.17
CA ASN A 158 11.00 -6.77 -22.02
C ASN A 158 11.35 -8.13 -21.38
N CYS A 159 12.22 -8.15 -20.40
CA CYS A 159 12.18 -9.15 -19.34
C CYS A 159 11.31 -8.57 -18.22
N ARG A 160 10.01 -8.48 -18.51
CA ARG A 160 9.01 -8.50 -17.44
C ARG A 160 9.30 -9.80 -16.69
N SER A 161 9.61 -9.70 -15.41
CA SER A 161 9.50 -10.87 -14.53
C SER A 161 8.16 -11.55 -14.86
N PRO A 162 8.13 -12.89 -15.06
CA PRO A 162 6.92 -13.56 -15.45
C PRO A 162 5.94 -13.49 -14.29
N GLN A 163 5.14 -12.41 -14.22
CA GLN A 163 3.93 -12.42 -13.44
C GLN A 163 3.11 -13.59 -13.97
N PRO A 164 2.76 -14.58 -13.14
CA PRO A 164 1.92 -15.68 -13.59
C PRO A 164 0.67 -15.08 -14.21
N CYS A 165 0.41 -15.40 -15.48
CA CYS A 165 -0.80 -14.93 -16.13
C CYS A 165 -1.98 -15.37 -15.24
N THR A 166 -2.97 -14.51 -15.01
CA THR A 166 -4.15 -14.83 -14.16
C THR A 166 -4.86 -16.11 -14.59
N ARG A 167 -4.72 -16.50 -15.87
CA ARG A 167 -5.13 -17.80 -16.41
C ARG A 167 -4.47 -19.00 -15.72
N CYS A 168 -3.17 -18.93 -15.39
CA CYS A 168 -2.42 -19.97 -14.71
C CYS A 168 -2.92 -20.23 -13.28
N LEU A 169 -3.51 -19.21 -12.65
CA LEU A 169 -4.07 -19.30 -11.29
C LEU A 169 -5.39 -20.08 -11.22
N ARG A 170 -6.01 -20.37 -12.38
CA ARG A 170 -7.23 -21.19 -12.48
C ARG A 170 -6.95 -22.69 -12.42
N ASN A 171 -5.69 -23.09 -12.30
CA ASN A 171 -5.28 -24.49 -12.30
C ASN A 171 -5.98 -25.27 -11.16
N PRO A 172 -6.55 -26.46 -11.44
CA PRO A 172 -7.21 -27.30 -10.43
C PRO A 172 -6.36 -27.63 -9.20
N GLU A 173 -5.04 -27.76 -9.35
CA GLU A 173 -4.12 -28.02 -8.23
C GLU A 173 -4.07 -26.85 -7.24
N LEU A 174 -4.26 -25.62 -7.72
CA LEU A 174 -4.31 -24.42 -6.88
C LEU A 174 -5.71 -24.24 -6.30
N THR A 175 -6.74 -24.29 -7.13
CA THR A 175 -8.13 -23.99 -6.74
C THR A 175 -8.76 -25.13 -5.92
N GLY A 176 -8.25 -26.36 -6.06
CA GLY A 176 -8.85 -27.57 -5.49
C GLY A 176 -10.15 -28.00 -6.19
N MET A 177 -10.45 -27.45 -7.37
CA MET A 177 -11.66 -27.77 -8.13
C MET A 177 -11.41 -27.74 -9.65
N PRO A 178 -12.11 -28.55 -10.45
CA PRO A 178 -12.01 -28.51 -11.91
C PRO A 178 -12.36 -27.13 -12.49
N GLU A 179 -11.76 -26.75 -13.62
CA GLU A 179 -12.10 -25.49 -14.32
C GLU A 179 -13.60 -25.33 -14.61
N PRO A 180 -14.36 -26.37 -15.03
CA PRO A 180 -15.80 -26.26 -15.21
C PRO A 180 -16.55 -25.90 -13.92
N ALA A 181 -16.17 -26.49 -12.78
CA ALA A 181 -16.78 -26.19 -11.48
C ALA A 181 -16.46 -24.76 -11.01
N LEU A 182 -15.23 -24.28 -11.27
CA LEU A 182 -14.88 -22.88 -11.02
C LEU A 182 -15.68 -21.91 -11.90
N ASN A 183 -15.91 -22.26 -13.17
CA ASN A 183 -16.72 -21.45 -14.08
C ASN A 183 -18.17 -21.38 -13.63
N GLU A 184 -18.75 -22.51 -13.21
CA GLU A 184 -20.09 -22.58 -12.65
C GLU A 184 -20.22 -21.72 -11.39
N LEU A 185 -19.25 -21.83 -10.47
CA LEU A 185 -19.18 -20.99 -9.28
C LEU A 185 -19.14 -19.48 -9.61
N VAL A 186 -18.30 -19.09 -10.57
CA VAL A 186 -18.20 -17.70 -11.02
C VAL A 186 -19.53 -17.23 -11.61
N ASN A 187 -20.15 -18.03 -12.48
CA ASN A 187 -21.42 -17.68 -13.13
C ASN A 187 -22.55 -17.55 -12.11
N HIS A 188 -22.56 -18.40 -11.09
CA HIS A 188 -23.56 -18.37 -10.02
C HIS A 188 -23.42 -17.14 -9.12
N LEU A 189 -22.18 -16.75 -8.77
CA LEU A 189 -21.92 -15.64 -7.85
C LEU A 189 -21.85 -14.26 -8.54
N ALA A 190 -21.54 -14.20 -9.83
CA ALA A 190 -21.32 -12.94 -10.54
C ALA A 190 -22.50 -11.95 -10.47
N PRO A 191 -23.77 -12.35 -10.65
CA PRO A 191 -24.91 -11.42 -10.59
C PRO A 191 -25.01 -10.77 -9.21
N ARG A 192 -24.91 -11.59 -8.15
CA ARG A 192 -25.05 -11.12 -6.78
C ARG A 192 -23.88 -10.25 -6.34
N LEU A 193 -22.67 -10.57 -6.78
CA LEU A 193 -21.49 -9.74 -6.54
C LEU A 193 -21.59 -8.38 -7.23
N ASP A 194 -22.09 -8.33 -8.46
CA ASP A 194 -22.28 -7.08 -9.18
C ASP A 194 -23.33 -6.18 -8.49
N GLU A 195 -24.42 -6.76 -8.00
CA GLU A 195 -25.45 -6.04 -7.23
C GLU A 195 -24.89 -5.43 -5.94
N LEU A 196 -24.21 -6.23 -5.10
CA LEU A 196 -23.61 -5.76 -3.84
C LEU A 196 -22.61 -4.62 -4.08
N ARG A 197 -21.89 -4.68 -5.20
CA ARG A 197 -20.92 -3.66 -5.58
C ARG A 197 -21.60 -2.37 -6.02
N GLU A 198 -22.67 -2.45 -6.81
CA GLU A 198 -23.43 -1.25 -7.18
C GLU A 198 -24.12 -0.64 -5.95
N GLN A 199 -24.67 -1.44 -5.04
CA GLN A 199 -25.22 -0.96 -3.77
C GLN A 199 -24.16 -0.23 -2.93
N GLY A 200 -22.96 -0.79 -2.78
CA GLY A 200 -21.86 -0.12 -2.07
C GLY A 200 -21.45 1.20 -2.73
N ARG A 201 -21.44 1.27 -4.07
CA ARG A 201 -21.16 2.52 -4.80
C ARG A 201 -22.29 3.54 -4.69
N LEU A 202 -23.56 3.11 -4.63
CA LEU A 202 -24.70 4.00 -4.40
C LEU A 202 -24.62 4.64 -3.00
N GLN A 203 -24.30 3.85 -1.96
CA GLN A 203 -24.12 4.35 -0.60
C GLN A 203 -23.00 5.39 -0.51
N GLN A 204 -21.86 5.15 -1.18
CA GLN A 204 -20.75 6.10 -1.21
C GLN A 204 -21.08 7.38 -1.99
N ARG A 205 -21.86 7.27 -3.07
CA ARG A 205 -22.28 8.41 -3.91
C ARG A 205 -23.44 9.21 -3.33
N ARG A 206 -24.17 8.65 -2.34
CA ARG A 206 -25.41 9.22 -1.76
C ARG A 206 -26.48 9.59 -2.81
N GLY A 207 -26.57 8.81 -3.90
CA GLY A 207 -27.50 9.09 -4.99
C GLY A 207 -27.34 8.14 -6.18
N GLU A 208 -28.24 8.26 -7.16
CA GLU A 208 -28.26 7.43 -8.37
C GLU A 208 -27.12 7.75 -9.35
N ARG A 209 -26.91 6.83 -10.29
CA ARG A 209 -25.79 6.87 -11.23
C ARG A 209 -26.05 7.89 -12.34
N ILE A 210 -25.18 8.89 -12.49
CA ILE A 210 -25.28 9.92 -13.54
C ILE A 210 -24.78 9.42 -14.92
N ARG A 211 -23.89 8.43 -14.96
CA ARG A 211 -23.30 7.87 -16.20
C ARG A 211 -23.73 6.43 -16.43
N ALA A 212 -23.76 5.93 -17.67
CA ALA A 212 -24.12 4.54 -17.98
C ALA A 212 -23.29 3.49 -17.20
N ARG A 213 -23.85 2.28 -17.01
CA ARG A 213 -23.14 1.14 -16.39
C ARG A 213 -21.86 0.83 -17.20
N GLY A 214 -20.73 0.68 -16.51
CA GLY A 214 -19.42 0.50 -17.15
C GLY A 214 -18.70 1.80 -17.57
N ALA A 215 -19.35 2.97 -17.57
CA ALA A 215 -18.68 4.24 -17.80
C ALA A 215 -17.90 4.69 -16.53
N GLY A 216 -16.57 4.74 -16.63
CA GLY A 216 -15.67 5.14 -15.53
C GLY A 216 -14.34 4.37 -15.54
N ALA A 217 -13.52 4.60 -14.51
CA ALA A 217 -12.29 3.82 -14.31
C ALA A 217 -12.64 2.33 -14.14
N LYS A 218 -11.97 1.47 -14.92
CA LYS A 218 -12.16 0.02 -14.84
C LYS A 218 -11.65 -0.50 -13.50
N ASP A 219 -12.36 -1.47 -12.94
CA ASP A 219 -11.92 -2.11 -11.70
C ASP A 219 -10.63 -2.90 -11.95
N LYS A 220 -9.64 -2.73 -11.06
CA LYS A 220 -8.37 -3.47 -11.11
C LYS A 220 -8.55 -4.98 -10.92
N LEU A 221 -9.62 -5.39 -10.25
CA LEU A 221 -9.98 -6.79 -10.04
C LEU A 221 -11.41 -7.03 -10.53
N ILE A 222 -11.52 -7.75 -11.66
CA ILE A 222 -12.79 -8.11 -12.27
C ILE A 222 -13.56 -9.13 -11.41
N THR A 223 -14.87 -9.29 -11.65
CA THR A 223 -15.74 -10.16 -10.83
C THR A 223 -15.24 -11.61 -10.79
N THR A 224 -14.77 -12.14 -11.92
CA THR A 224 -14.14 -13.47 -12.02
C THR A 224 -12.91 -13.60 -11.12
N ASP A 225 -12.01 -12.61 -11.17
CA ASP A 225 -10.76 -12.65 -10.42
C ASP A 225 -10.99 -12.45 -8.92
N ARG A 226 -12.08 -11.80 -8.50
CA ARG A 226 -12.48 -11.70 -7.09
C ARG A 226 -12.87 -13.05 -6.51
N VAL A 227 -13.65 -13.82 -7.27
CA VAL A 227 -14.04 -15.18 -6.87
C VAL A 227 -12.79 -16.05 -6.79
N LEU A 228 -11.96 -16.04 -7.83
CA LEU A 228 -10.72 -16.81 -7.87
C LEU A 228 -9.77 -16.43 -6.71
N ALA A 229 -9.55 -15.14 -6.47
CA ALA A 229 -8.73 -14.65 -5.37
C ALA A 229 -9.23 -15.13 -4.00
N THR A 230 -10.55 -15.16 -3.82
CA THR A 230 -11.18 -15.64 -2.58
C THR A 230 -11.02 -17.15 -2.43
N VAL A 231 -11.18 -17.92 -3.51
CA VAL A 231 -10.92 -19.36 -3.52
C VAL A 231 -9.47 -19.63 -3.09
N LEU A 232 -8.48 -18.97 -3.71
CA LEU A 232 -7.07 -19.17 -3.38
C LEU A 232 -6.71 -18.72 -1.96
N TYR A 233 -7.39 -17.69 -1.44
CA TYR A 233 -7.29 -17.27 -0.04
C TYR A 233 -7.81 -18.33 0.92
N LEU A 234 -8.98 -18.90 0.65
CA LEU A 234 -9.59 -19.97 1.46
C LEU A 234 -8.79 -21.28 1.37
N ARG A 235 -8.15 -21.54 0.24
CA ARG A 235 -7.17 -22.63 0.06
C ARG A 235 -5.90 -22.46 0.90
N LYS A 236 -5.67 -21.31 1.54
CA LYS A 236 -4.49 -21.01 2.39
C LYS A 236 -3.14 -21.22 1.67
N LEU A 237 -3.09 -20.92 0.37
CA LEU A 237 -1.91 -21.17 -0.46
C LEU A 237 -0.71 -20.26 -0.16
N GLY A 238 -0.92 -19.17 0.57
CA GLY A 238 0.16 -18.25 0.90
C GLY A 238 -0.35 -17.05 1.69
N THR A 239 0.54 -16.08 1.91
CA THR A 239 0.18 -14.84 2.61
C THR A 239 -0.81 -14.03 1.77
N ARG A 240 -1.57 -13.18 2.45
CA ARG A 240 -2.46 -12.22 1.78
C ARG A 240 -1.70 -11.37 0.76
N ASP A 241 -0.48 -10.97 1.09
CA ASP A 241 0.31 -10.08 0.25
C ASP A 241 0.85 -10.81 -0.98
N LEU A 242 1.20 -12.10 -0.86
CA LEU A 242 1.51 -12.94 -2.02
C LEU A 242 0.31 -13.05 -2.96
N LEU A 243 -0.88 -13.37 -2.44
CA LEU A 243 -2.08 -13.46 -3.27
C LEU A 243 -2.39 -12.11 -3.94
N ALA A 244 -2.25 -11.00 -3.22
CA ALA A 244 -2.44 -9.68 -3.78
C ALA A 244 -1.46 -9.40 -4.93
N GLN A 245 -0.19 -9.76 -4.78
CA GLN A 245 0.83 -9.68 -5.83
C GLN A 245 0.47 -10.53 -7.06
N LEU A 246 -0.02 -11.76 -6.88
CA LEU A 246 -0.43 -12.63 -7.99
C LEU A 246 -1.54 -12.04 -8.86
N PHE A 247 -2.43 -11.23 -8.26
CA PHE A 247 -3.50 -10.54 -8.98
C PHE A 247 -3.13 -9.10 -9.40
N GLY A 248 -1.90 -8.64 -9.12
CA GLY A 248 -1.49 -7.25 -9.41
C GLY A 248 -2.33 -6.21 -8.65
N VAL A 249 -2.82 -6.56 -7.45
CA VAL A 249 -3.64 -5.68 -6.61
C VAL A 249 -3.03 -5.51 -5.22
N ASN A 250 -3.53 -4.52 -4.49
CA ASN A 250 -3.16 -4.25 -3.11
C ASN A 250 -3.82 -5.26 -2.15
N GLY A 251 -3.18 -5.56 -1.02
CA GLY A 251 -3.75 -6.46 0.01
C GLY A 251 -5.12 -6.00 0.56
N SER A 252 -5.40 -4.70 0.57
CA SER A 252 -6.71 -4.15 0.95
C SER A 252 -7.81 -4.44 -0.09
N THR A 253 -7.46 -4.43 -1.38
CA THR A 253 -8.35 -4.83 -2.48
C THR A 253 -8.68 -6.30 -2.39
N LEU A 254 -7.68 -7.14 -2.12
CA LEU A 254 -7.87 -8.58 -1.88
C LEU A 254 -8.75 -8.84 -0.65
N THR A 255 -8.48 -8.18 0.48
CA THR A 255 -9.26 -8.29 1.72
C THR A 255 -10.73 -7.94 1.47
N ARG A 256 -10.98 -6.85 0.73
CA ARG A 256 -12.34 -6.44 0.37
C ARG A 256 -13.03 -7.46 -0.53
N ALA A 257 -12.32 -8.06 -1.47
CA ALA A 257 -12.86 -9.12 -2.32
C ALA A 257 -13.27 -10.34 -1.48
N VAL A 258 -12.41 -10.79 -0.57
CA VAL A 258 -12.70 -11.89 0.35
C VAL A 258 -13.94 -11.59 1.20
N HIS A 259 -14.04 -10.41 1.82
CA HIS A 259 -15.22 -10.03 2.62
C HIS A 259 -16.53 -9.98 1.81
N GLN A 260 -16.46 -9.71 0.51
CA GLN A 260 -17.65 -9.65 -0.35
C GLN A 260 -18.07 -11.04 -0.84
N VAL A 261 -17.10 -11.91 -1.15
CA VAL A 261 -17.35 -13.21 -1.77
C VAL A 261 -17.59 -14.30 -0.73
N GLN A 262 -16.87 -14.29 0.40
CA GLN A 262 -16.96 -15.33 1.42
C GLN A 262 -18.38 -15.53 1.99
N PRO A 263 -19.17 -14.48 2.29
CA PRO A 263 -20.55 -14.66 2.75
C PRO A 263 -21.43 -15.37 1.71
N LEU A 264 -21.25 -15.06 0.43
CA LEU A 264 -22.02 -15.69 -0.66
C LEU A 264 -21.63 -17.16 -0.86
N LEU A 265 -20.35 -17.49 -0.66
CA LEU A 265 -19.90 -18.89 -0.67
C LEU A 265 -20.58 -19.68 0.46
N THR A 266 -20.62 -19.13 1.66
CA THR A 266 -21.30 -19.75 2.81
C THR A 266 -22.80 -19.89 2.59
N GLU A 267 -23.46 -18.84 2.07
CA GLU A 267 -24.90 -18.82 1.78
C GLU A 267 -25.30 -19.92 0.79
N HIS A 268 -24.46 -20.17 -0.21
CA HIS A 268 -24.69 -21.21 -1.21
C HIS A 268 -24.04 -22.56 -0.88
N GLY A 269 -23.52 -22.74 0.35
CA GLY A 269 -23.00 -24.03 0.83
C GLY A 269 -21.66 -24.47 0.23
N TYR A 270 -20.92 -23.57 -0.42
CA TYR A 270 -19.60 -23.89 -0.96
C TYR A 270 -18.54 -23.96 0.14
N THR A 271 -18.00 -25.16 0.37
CA THR A 271 -16.88 -25.37 1.29
C THR A 271 -15.59 -25.57 0.52
N ILE A 272 -14.62 -24.67 0.70
CA ILE A 272 -13.32 -24.74 0.04
C ILE A 272 -12.31 -25.29 1.05
N PRO A 273 -11.83 -26.54 0.91
CA PRO A 273 -10.91 -27.14 1.86
C PRO A 273 -9.53 -26.47 1.76
N PRO A 274 -8.78 -26.30 2.87
CA PRO A 274 -7.41 -25.78 2.78
C PRO A 274 -6.51 -26.73 1.97
N SER A 275 -5.55 -26.15 1.25
CA SER A 275 -4.52 -26.91 0.53
C SER A 275 -3.36 -27.24 1.47
N THR A 276 -2.67 -28.34 1.16
CA THR A 276 -1.40 -28.70 1.80
C THR A 276 -0.23 -27.89 1.20
N ALA A 277 -0.37 -27.40 -0.05
CA ALA A 277 0.63 -26.58 -0.71
C ALA A 277 0.67 -25.16 -0.13
N ARG A 278 1.87 -24.65 0.16
CA ARG A 278 2.11 -23.28 0.66
C ARG A 278 3.25 -22.64 -0.10
N PHE A 279 3.02 -21.44 -0.61
CA PHE A 279 3.96 -20.66 -1.41
C PHE A 279 4.39 -19.40 -0.66
N ARG A 280 5.65 -18.99 -0.83
CA ARG A 280 6.19 -17.76 -0.24
C ARG A 280 6.38 -16.68 -1.29
N THR A 281 6.68 -17.07 -2.53
CA THR A 281 6.93 -16.16 -3.65
C THR A 281 6.08 -16.50 -4.87
N PRO A 282 5.84 -15.53 -5.79
CA PRO A 282 5.18 -15.82 -7.06
C PRO A 282 5.95 -16.83 -7.93
N ALA A 283 7.28 -16.88 -7.81
CA ALA A 283 8.13 -17.83 -8.51
C ALA A 283 7.93 -19.28 -8.02
N ASP A 284 7.60 -19.47 -6.74
CA ASP A 284 7.27 -20.81 -6.21
C ASP A 284 5.99 -21.34 -6.87
N VAL A 285 5.01 -20.46 -7.10
CA VAL A 285 3.73 -20.81 -7.76
C VAL A 285 3.98 -21.20 -9.22
N THR A 286 4.81 -20.44 -9.95
CA THR A 286 5.11 -20.78 -11.35
C THR A 286 5.90 -22.09 -11.45
N THR A 287 6.84 -22.33 -10.54
CA THR A 287 7.61 -23.58 -10.47
C THR A 287 6.72 -24.78 -10.16
N PHE A 288 5.80 -24.61 -9.20
CA PHE A 288 4.81 -25.64 -8.87
C PHE A 288 3.94 -26.00 -10.08
N LEU A 289 3.39 -24.99 -10.76
CA LEU A 289 2.57 -25.21 -11.96
C LEU A 289 3.34 -25.85 -13.12
N ALA A 290 4.63 -25.53 -13.28
CA ALA A 290 5.48 -26.16 -14.30
C ALA A 290 5.67 -27.67 -14.02
N ASN A 291 5.76 -28.06 -12.74
CA ASN A 291 5.92 -29.44 -12.32
C ASN A 291 4.60 -30.24 -12.26
N SER A 292 3.45 -29.56 -12.24
CA SER A 292 2.11 -30.18 -12.23
C SER A 292 1.57 -30.57 -13.62
N SER A 293 2.29 -30.27 -14.70
CA SER A 293 1.91 -30.72 -16.04
C SER A 293 2.15 -32.24 -16.15
N PRO A 294 1.20 -33.04 -16.67
CA PRO A 294 1.24 -34.48 -16.54
C PRO A 294 2.45 -35.06 -17.31
N THR A 295 3.41 -35.60 -16.57
CA THR A 295 4.34 -36.60 -17.08
C THR A 295 3.50 -37.73 -17.68
N GLN A 296 3.62 -37.95 -18.99
CA GLN A 296 3.18 -39.18 -19.64
C GLN A 296 3.71 -40.36 -18.82
N ILE A 297 2.81 -41.04 -18.13
CA ILE A 297 3.09 -42.37 -17.60
C ILE A 297 3.30 -43.25 -18.83
N LYS A 298 4.55 -43.65 -19.10
CA LYS A 298 4.82 -44.71 -20.08
C LYS A 298 4.04 -45.94 -19.63
N SER A 299 3.11 -46.38 -20.47
CA SER A 299 2.46 -47.68 -20.32
C SER A 299 3.54 -48.76 -20.28
N ALA A 300 3.67 -49.42 -19.14
CA ALA A 300 4.36 -50.70 -19.04
C ALA A 300 3.29 -51.80 -19.19
N CYS A 301 3.19 -52.34 -20.41
CA CYS A 301 2.82 -53.71 -20.76
C CYS A 301 3.04 -53.85 -22.28
#